data_AF-A0A8B9XIT7-F1
#
_entry.id   AF-A0A8B9XIT7-F1
#
_cell.length_a   1.000
_cell.length_b   1.000
_cell.length_c   1.000
_cell.angle_alpha   90.00
_cell.angle_beta   90.00
_cell.angle_gamma   90.00
#
_symmetry.space_group_name_H-M   'P 1'
#
loop_
_entity.id
_entity.type
_entity.pdbx_description
1 polymer ?
#
loop_
_entity_poly.entity_id
_entity_poly.type
_entity_poly.pdbx_seq_one_letter_code
_entity_poly.pdbx_strand_id
1 'polypeptide(L)'
;MLSESSLFLKGVLLGSILCVLMTMLAHIKIDYGKRTHHHERHHLQAPTKEDILKISEDERTELSKSFRVYCIILVKPKDVRLWAAVKETWAKHCDKAEFFSSENVKVFESVNMETNDMWLMMRKAYKYAFDKYRDQYNWFFLAHPTTFAIIENLKYFLLKKNYSQPFYLGHTAKSGDLEYVSVGGGIVLSIESIKRLNSLLSIPEKCPEKGRMVREVSEDKQLAVCLKYAGVFAENAEDSKGKDVFNTKSVGIFIKEAMTNHPNQVVEGCCSDMAITFNGLTCNQMYVMMYGVYHLRAFGHVFNDVLVFLPINGSDND
;
A
#
# COMPACT_ATOMS: atom_id res chain seq x y z
N MET A 1 42.49 -12.79 -60.58
CA MET A 1 41.70 -13.33 -59.45
C MET A 1 42.36 -13.21 -58.06
N LEU A 2 43.60 -12.71 -57.91
CA LEU A 2 44.26 -12.56 -56.59
C LEU A 2 44.10 -11.18 -55.91
N SER A 3 43.62 -10.17 -56.64
CA SER A 3 43.46 -8.79 -56.12
C SER A 3 42.14 -8.59 -55.36
N GLU A 4 41.04 -9.16 -55.86
CA GLU A 4 39.70 -8.99 -55.26
C GLU A 4 39.53 -9.77 -53.94
N SER A 5 40.18 -10.92 -53.80
CA SER A 5 40.17 -11.71 -52.57
C SER A 5 40.87 -10.99 -51.41
N SER A 6 41.92 -10.22 -51.69
CA SER A 6 42.64 -9.41 -50.69
C SER A 6 41.78 -8.27 -50.14
N LEU A 7 40.98 -7.62 -50.99
CA LEU A 7 40.05 -6.56 -50.58
C LEU A 7 38.90 -7.12 -49.73
N PHE A 8 38.37 -8.30 -50.10
CA PHE A 8 37.33 -8.97 -49.32
C PHE A 8 37.82 -9.37 -47.93
N LEU A 9 39.01 -9.99 -47.82
CA LEU A 9 39.62 -10.37 -46.54
C LEU A 9 39.90 -9.16 -45.63
N LYS A 10 40.32 -8.02 -46.19
CA LYS A 10 40.48 -6.77 -45.44
C LYS A 10 39.14 -6.23 -44.93
N GLY A 11 38.08 -6.31 -45.73
CA GLY A 11 36.73 -5.93 -45.33
C GLY A 11 36.18 -6.77 -44.18
N VAL A 12 36.39 -8.09 -44.22
CA VAL A 12 35.98 -9.01 -43.14
C VAL A 12 36.75 -8.73 -41.85
N LEU A 13 38.06 -8.48 -41.93
CA LEU A 13 38.87 -8.11 -40.77
C LEU A 13 38.41 -6.79 -40.13
N LEU A 14 38.19 -5.75 -40.94
CA LEU A 14 37.66 -4.47 -40.46
C LEU A 14 36.27 -4.62 -39.83
N GLY A 15 35.37 -5.38 -40.44
CA GLY A 15 34.04 -5.66 -39.89
C GLY A 15 34.09 -6.41 -38.56
N SER A 16 35.01 -7.38 -38.43
CA SER A 16 35.18 -8.14 -37.19
C SER A 16 35.71 -7.27 -36.04
N ILE A 17 36.68 -6.39 -36.31
CA ILE A 17 37.24 -5.46 -35.33
C ILE A 17 36.16 -4.47 -34.87
N LEU A 18 35.35 -3.96 -35.79
CA LEU A 18 34.27 -3.02 -35.48
C LEU A 18 33.17 -3.69 -34.65
N CYS A 19 32.87 -4.97 -34.90
CA CYS A 19 31.91 -5.75 -34.11
C CYS A 19 32.41 -6.00 -32.69
N VAL A 20 33.69 -6.33 -32.52
CA VAL A 20 34.31 -6.50 -31.20
C VAL A 20 34.34 -5.17 -30.43
N LEU A 21 34.66 -4.06 -31.09
CA LEU A 21 34.62 -2.73 -30.45
C LEU A 21 33.20 -2.34 -30.00
N MET A 22 32.18 -2.62 -30.82
CA MET A 22 30.79 -2.33 -30.47
C MET A 22 30.26 -3.21 -29.34
N THR A 23 30.66 -4.49 -29.28
CA THR A 23 30.30 -5.38 -28.17
C THR A 23 31.01 -5.01 -26.89
N MET A 24 32.29 -4.60 -26.94
CA MET A 24 33.01 -4.08 -25.78
C MET A 24 32.44 -2.75 -25.29
N LEU A 25 32.07 -1.83 -26.19
CA LEU A 25 31.37 -0.59 -25.82
C LEU A 25 29.98 -0.85 -25.25
N ALA A 26 29.25 -1.85 -25.76
CA ALA A 26 27.97 -2.29 -25.20
C ALA A 26 28.15 -2.87 -23.78
N HIS A 27 29.20 -3.68 -23.55
CA HIS A 27 29.54 -4.18 -22.22
C HIS A 27 29.96 -3.07 -21.26
N ILE A 28 30.73 -2.07 -21.70
CA ILE A 28 31.09 -0.89 -20.88
C ILE A 28 29.84 -0.07 -20.55
N LYS A 29 28.88 0.10 -21.48
CA LYS A 29 27.60 0.76 -21.20
C LYS A 29 26.72 -0.03 -20.23
N ILE A 30 26.74 -1.37 -20.32
CA ILE A 30 26.03 -2.27 -19.39
C ILE A 30 26.66 -2.21 -18.00
N ASP A 31 27.99 -2.06 -17.90
CA ASP A 31 28.71 -1.99 -16.62
C ASP A 31 28.62 -0.60 -15.97
N TYR A 32 28.66 0.48 -16.76
CA TYR A 32 28.45 1.84 -16.24
C TYR A 32 26.98 2.13 -15.85
N GLY A 33 26.03 1.35 -16.38
CA GLY A 33 24.62 1.33 -15.96
C GLY A 33 24.36 0.58 -14.65
N LYS A 34 25.39 -0.03 -14.05
CA LYS A 34 25.31 -0.81 -12.79
C LYS A 34 25.89 -0.07 -11.58
N ARG A 35 26.03 1.26 -11.65
CA ARG A 35 26.13 2.08 -10.43
C ARG A 35 24.77 2.11 -9.76
N THR A 36 24.56 1.14 -8.89
CA THR A 36 23.56 1.16 -7.83
C THR A 36 23.73 2.45 -7.03
N HIS A 37 22.94 3.47 -7.37
CA HIS A 37 22.51 4.43 -6.36
C HIS A 37 21.67 3.63 -5.36
N HIS A 38 22.33 3.09 -4.33
CA HIS A 38 21.69 2.67 -3.11
C HIS A 38 21.09 3.93 -2.47
N HIS A 39 19.92 4.34 -2.95
CA HIS A 39 18.99 5.01 -2.07
C HIS A 39 18.66 3.98 -1.01
N GLU A 40 19.12 4.21 0.22
CA GLU A 40 18.60 3.56 1.42
C GLU A 40 17.08 3.60 1.31
N ARG A 41 16.48 2.48 0.94
CA ARG A 41 15.04 2.34 0.98
C ARG A 41 14.68 2.44 2.47
N HIS A 42 13.90 3.44 2.82
CA HIS A 42 13.37 3.60 4.17
C HIS A 42 12.31 2.51 4.39
N HIS A 43 12.79 1.32 4.72
CA HIS A 43 11.95 0.18 5.09
C HIS A 43 11.56 0.34 6.55
N LEU A 44 10.26 0.43 6.82
CA LEU A 44 9.73 0.47 8.15
C LEU A 44 9.26 -0.92 8.57
N GLN A 45 9.67 -1.32 9.75
CA GLN A 45 9.24 -2.55 10.39
C GLN A 45 8.28 -2.26 11.54
N ALA A 46 7.40 -3.23 11.79
CA ALA A 46 6.60 -3.30 13.01
C ALA A 46 7.52 -3.46 14.23
N PRO A 47 7.05 -3.09 15.44
CA PRO A 47 7.75 -3.44 16.68
C PRO A 47 7.99 -4.95 16.81
N THR A 48 8.97 -5.36 17.62
CA THR A 48 9.10 -6.78 18.01
C THR A 48 8.24 -7.10 19.23
N LYS A 49 8.03 -8.39 19.54
CA LYS A 49 7.29 -8.79 20.74
C LYS A 49 8.00 -8.33 22.02
N GLU A 50 9.33 -8.44 22.06
CA GLU A 50 10.18 -7.99 23.16
C GLU A 50 10.05 -6.49 23.37
N ASP A 51 9.90 -5.74 22.27
CA ASP A 51 9.71 -4.31 22.26
C ASP A 51 8.37 -3.88 22.87
N ILE A 52 7.29 -4.65 22.66
CA ILE A 52 6.00 -4.42 23.32
C ILE A 52 6.09 -4.82 24.79
N LEU A 53 6.77 -5.92 25.09
CA LEU A 53 6.88 -6.44 26.46
C LEU A 53 7.56 -5.46 27.43
N LYS A 54 8.40 -4.56 26.91
CA LYS A 54 9.03 -3.47 27.67
C LYS A 54 8.07 -2.33 28.04
N ILE A 55 6.95 -2.19 27.32
CA ILE A 55 5.90 -1.19 27.58
C ILE A 55 5.05 -1.70 28.76
N SER A 56 4.71 -0.83 29.72
CA SER A 56 3.85 -1.22 30.85
C SER A 56 2.43 -1.57 30.37
N GLU A 57 1.66 -2.34 31.14
CA GLU A 57 0.28 -2.67 30.76
C GLU A 57 -0.63 -1.44 30.66
N ASP A 58 -0.44 -0.47 31.56
CA ASP A 58 -1.16 0.81 31.52
C ASP A 58 -0.84 1.58 30.24
N GLU A 59 0.45 1.70 29.89
CA GLU A 59 0.89 2.39 28.68
C GLU A 59 0.42 1.66 27.41
N ARG A 60 0.42 0.32 27.39
CA ARG A 60 -0.18 -0.45 26.28
C ARG A 60 -1.66 -0.18 26.12
N THR A 61 -2.38 -0.05 27.22
CA THR A 61 -3.82 0.23 27.24
C THR A 61 -4.14 1.66 26.81
N GLU A 62 -3.31 2.63 27.19
CA GLU A 62 -3.43 4.00 26.70
C GLU A 62 -3.09 4.09 25.21
N LEU A 63 -2.02 3.42 24.78
CA LEU A 63 -1.65 3.35 23.37
C LEU A 63 -2.79 2.72 22.55
N SER A 64 -3.33 1.57 22.95
CA SER A 64 -4.42 0.91 22.22
C SER A 64 -5.67 1.79 22.07
N LYS A 65 -5.95 2.67 23.04
CA LYS A 65 -7.04 3.66 22.98
C LYS A 65 -6.72 4.88 22.11
N SER A 66 -5.44 5.25 22.00
CA SER A 66 -4.97 6.39 21.22
C SER A 66 -4.86 6.11 19.71
N PHE A 67 -4.63 4.85 19.33
CA PHE A 67 -4.51 4.45 17.92
C PHE A 67 -5.87 4.34 17.25
N ARG A 68 -6.34 5.47 16.72
CA ARG A 68 -7.59 5.58 15.98
C ARG A 68 -7.34 5.66 14.47
N VAL A 69 -7.81 4.64 13.76
CA VAL A 69 -7.70 4.46 12.32
C VAL A 69 -9.03 4.79 11.67
N TYR A 70 -9.03 5.84 10.87
CA TYR A 70 -10.14 6.21 10.00
C TYR A 70 -9.97 5.56 8.62
N CYS A 71 -10.92 4.71 8.23
CA CYS A 71 -10.90 4.02 6.95
C CYS A 71 -11.69 4.80 5.88
N ILE A 72 -11.01 5.11 4.78
CA ILE A 72 -11.54 5.74 3.56
C ILE A 72 -11.67 4.63 2.51
N ILE A 73 -12.89 4.24 2.15
CA ILE A 73 -13.11 3.23 1.12
C ILE A 73 -13.65 3.92 -0.14
N LEU A 74 -12.85 3.94 -1.22
CA LEU A 74 -13.27 4.53 -2.49
C LEU A 74 -14.04 3.50 -3.32
N VAL A 75 -15.33 3.71 -3.55
CA VAL A 75 -16.21 2.73 -4.21
C VAL A 75 -16.88 3.30 -5.46
N LYS A 76 -17.06 2.43 -6.46
CA LYS A 76 -17.88 2.73 -7.64
C LYS A 76 -19.25 2.07 -7.51
N PRO A 77 -20.34 2.70 -7.97
CA PRO A 77 -21.68 2.10 -7.90
C PRO A 77 -21.78 0.71 -8.53
N LYS A 78 -21.01 0.44 -9.59
CA LYS A 78 -20.95 -0.88 -10.25
C LYS A 78 -20.39 -2.01 -9.37
N ASP A 79 -19.63 -1.67 -8.33
CA ASP A 79 -18.94 -2.62 -7.45
C ASP A 79 -19.73 -2.90 -6.16
N VAL A 80 -21.06 -2.72 -6.21
CA VAL A 80 -21.99 -2.81 -5.06
C VAL A 80 -21.86 -4.10 -4.25
N ARG A 81 -21.55 -5.23 -4.91
CA ARG A 81 -21.36 -6.52 -4.23
C ARG A 81 -20.11 -6.55 -3.37
N LEU A 82 -19.02 -5.97 -3.87
CA LEU A 82 -17.77 -5.87 -3.12
C LEU A 82 -17.94 -4.89 -1.95
N TRP A 83 -18.68 -3.80 -2.16
CA TRP A 83 -19.03 -2.88 -1.10
C TRP A 83 -19.76 -3.57 0.06
N ALA A 84 -20.80 -4.36 -0.24
CA ALA A 84 -21.51 -5.15 0.78
C ALA A 84 -20.55 -6.09 1.54
N ALA A 85 -19.69 -6.81 0.81
CA ALA A 85 -18.71 -7.70 1.43
C ALA A 85 -17.75 -6.95 2.36
N VAL A 86 -17.22 -5.79 1.95
CA VAL A 86 -16.34 -4.97 2.79
C VAL A 86 -17.07 -4.50 4.05
N LYS A 87 -18.31 -3.98 3.90
CA LYS A 87 -19.14 -3.49 5.02
C LYS A 87 -19.48 -4.61 6.02
N GLU A 88 -19.72 -5.83 5.55
CA GLU A 88 -20.10 -6.96 6.41
C GLU A 88 -18.89 -7.65 7.06
N THR A 89 -17.68 -7.44 6.53
CA THR A 89 -16.44 -8.08 7.00
C THR A 89 -15.50 -7.07 7.67
N TRP A 90 -14.31 -6.83 7.10
CA TRP A 90 -13.19 -6.18 7.77
C TRP A 90 -13.42 -4.70 8.08
N ALA A 91 -14.30 -3.99 7.37
CA ALA A 91 -14.50 -2.56 7.60
C ALA A 91 -15.05 -2.26 9.00
N LYS A 92 -15.73 -3.23 9.62
CA LYS A 92 -16.21 -3.10 11.01
C LYS A 92 -15.06 -2.96 12.01
N HIS A 93 -13.87 -3.50 11.67
CA HIS A 93 -12.68 -3.45 12.53
C HIS A 93 -11.96 -2.10 12.49
N CYS A 94 -12.36 -1.22 11.59
CA CYS A 94 -11.93 0.18 11.62
C CYS A 94 -12.59 0.90 12.80
N ASP A 95 -11.88 1.84 13.43
CA ASP A 95 -12.48 2.70 14.46
C ASP A 95 -13.61 3.55 13.87
N LYS A 96 -13.46 3.92 12.59
CA LYS A 96 -14.55 4.38 11.74
C LYS A 96 -14.27 4.07 10.28
N ALA A 97 -15.28 3.64 9.54
CA ALA A 97 -15.22 3.46 8.10
C ALA A 97 -16.30 4.29 7.40
N GLU A 98 -15.92 5.03 6.36
CA GLU A 98 -16.87 5.69 5.47
C GLU A 98 -16.54 5.38 4.01
N PHE A 99 -17.60 5.22 3.22
CA PHE A 99 -17.52 4.85 1.81
C PHE A 99 -17.78 6.07 0.95
N PHE A 100 -16.88 6.32 0.01
CA PHE A 100 -16.91 7.49 -0.86
C PHE A 100 -17.23 7.05 -2.27
N SER A 101 -18.28 7.62 -2.85
CA SER A 101 -18.75 7.23 -4.18
C SER A 101 -19.13 8.44 -5.03
N SER A 102 -19.24 8.23 -6.34
CA SER A 102 -19.68 9.27 -7.28
C SER A 102 -21.14 9.67 -7.12
N GLU A 103 -21.93 8.80 -6.46
CA GLU A 103 -23.37 8.95 -6.27
C GLU A 103 -23.76 8.58 -4.83
N ASN A 104 -24.90 9.09 -4.36
CA ASN A 104 -25.46 8.70 -3.08
C ASN A 104 -26.17 7.34 -3.22
N VAL A 105 -25.64 6.31 -2.58
CA VAL A 105 -26.23 4.97 -2.51
C VAL A 105 -26.69 4.74 -1.07
N LYS A 106 -27.97 5.04 -0.82
CA LYS A 106 -28.58 5.05 0.53
C LYS A 106 -28.36 3.77 1.33
N VAL A 107 -28.42 2.60 0.68
CA VAL A 107 -28.24 1.27 1.34
C VAL A 107 -26.90 1.16 2.07
N PHE A 108 -25.91 1.92 1.63
CA PHE A 108 -24.56 1.87 2.18
C PHE A 108 -24.08 3.21 2.74
N GLU A 109 -24.97 4.20 2.83
CA GLU A 109 -24.66 5.51 3.42
C GLU A 109 -23.41 6.18 2.80
N SER A 110 -23.24 6.11 1.47
CA SER A 110 -22.06 6.76 0.85
C SER A 110 -22.04 8.26 1.04
N VAL A 111 -20.83 8.77 1.25
CA VAL A 111 -20.53 10.17 1.07
C VAL A 111 -20.41 10.43 -0.43
N ASN A 112 -21.35 11.20 -0.98
CA ASN A 112 -21.38 11.56 -2.40
C ASN A 112 -20.27 12.56 -2.75
N MET A 113 -19.40 12.18 -3.67
CA MET A 113 -18.27 12.99 -4.17
C MET A 113 -18.56 13.66 -5.52
N GLU A 114 -19.68 13.34 -6.17
CA GLU A 114 -20.12 13.92 -7.46
C GLU A 114 -19.07 13.84 -8.57
N THR A 115 -18.26 12.78 -8.58
CA THR A 115 -17.23 12.55 -9.59
C THR A 115 -16.91 11.07 -9.76
N ASN A 116 -16.76 10.63 -11.01
CA ASN A 116 -16.28 9.28 -11.35
C ASN A 116 -14.75 9.22 -11.51
N ASP A 117 -14.07 10.37 -11.47
CA ASP A 117 -12.61 10.44 -11.49
C ASP A 117 -12.04 10.03 -10.12
N MET A 118 -11.24 8.95 -10.09
CA MET A 118 -10.73 8.37 -8.85
C MET A 118 -9.75 9.29 -8.13
N TRP A 119 -9.00 10.10 -8.86
CA TRP A 119 -8.09 11.06 -8.27
C TRP A 119 -8.87 12.19 -7.58
N LEU A 120 -9.87 12.76 -8.27
CA LEU A 120 -10.70 13.80 -7.69
C LEU A 120 -11.51 13.27 -6.49
N MET A 121 -12.00 12.03 -6.57
CA MET A 121 -12.67 11.35 -5.46
C MET A 121 -11.73 11.19 -4.27
N MET A 122 -10.49 10.71 -4.49
CA MET A 122 -9.46 10.57 -3.45
C MET A 122 -9.14 11.91 -2.79
N ARG A 123 -8.95 12.99 -3.58
CA ARG A 123 -8.71 14.34 -3.05
C ARG A 123 -9.86 14.81 -2.15
N LYS A 124 -11.09 14.69 -2.64
CA LYS A 124 -12.29 15.10 -1.89
C LYS A 124 -12.45 14.26 -0.62
N ALA A 125 -12.18 12.95 -0.68
CA ALA A 125 -12.26 12.05 0.46
C ALA A 125 -11.23 12.40 1.55
N TYR A 126 -9.96 12.64 1.19
CA TYR A 126 -8.95 13.09 2.16
C TYR A 126 -9.28 14.46 2.76
N LYS A 127 -9.79 15.38 1.94
CA LYS A 127 -10.24 16.69 2.43
C LYS A 127 -11.39 16.55 3.42
N TYR A 128 -12.41 15.77 3.06
CA TYR A 128 -13.55 15.48 3.93
C TYR A 128 -13.12 14.85 5.25
N ALA A 129 -12.26 13.82 5.20
CA ALA A 129 -11.78 13.12 6.37
C ALA A 129 -10.99 14.06 7.30
N PHE A 130 -10.13 14.91 6.75
CA PHE A 130 -9.39 15.90 7.52
C PHE A 130 -10.31 16.96 8.15
N ASP A 131 -11.17 17.59 7.36
CA ASP A 131 -12.02 18.68 7.82
C ASP A 131 -12.98 18.22 8.94
N LYS A 132 -13.46 16.97 8.88
CA LYS A 132 -14.43 16.42 9.84
C LYS A 132 -13.80 15.69 11.03
N TYR A 133 -12.65 15.04 10.85
CA TYR A 133 -12.15 14.05 11.81
C TYR A 133 -10.69 14.25 12.27
N ARG A 134 -10.01 15.32 11.84
CA ARG A 134 -8.61 15.59 12.24
C ARG A 134 -8.33 15.60 13.76
N ASP A 135 -9.33 15.94 14.56
CA ASP A 135 -9.19 16.04 16.02
C ASP A 135 -9.58 14.73 16.75
N GLN A 136 -10.10 13.74 16.00
CA GLN A 136 -10.60 12.47 16.54
C GLN A 136 -9.77 11.26 16.11
N TYR A 137 -9.02 11.34 15.00
CA TYR A 137 -8.26 10.24 14.42
C TYR A 137 -6.87 10.69 14.01
N ASN A 138 -5.91 9.78 14.17
CA ASN A 138 -4.48 10.05 13.99
C ASN A 138 -3.94 9.43 12.70
N TRP A 139 -4.64 8.42 12.18
CA TRP A 139 -4.25 7.63 11.01
C TRP A 139 -5.42 7.48 10.05
N PHE A 140 -5.13 7.64 8.76
CA PHE A 140 -6.11 7.58 7.69
C PHE A 140 -5.70 6.47 6.74
N PHE A 141 -6.48 5.40 6.68
CA PHE A 141 -6.24 4.26 5.81
C PHE A 141 -7.19 4.28 4.62
N LEU A 142 -6.63 4.39 3.42
CA LEU A 142 -7.37 4.39 2.17
C LEU A 142 -7.25 3.05 1.47
N ALA A 143 -8.39 2.49 1.04
CA ALA A 143 -8.45 1.23 0.32
C ALA A 143 -9.52 1.23 -0.78
N HIS A 144 -9.38 0.29 -1.72
CA HIS A 144 -10.40 -0.05 -2.71
C HIS A 144 -11.28 -1.20 -2.21
N PRO A 145 -12.50 -1.39 -2.74
CA PRO A 145 -13.41 -2.44 -2.30
C PRO A 145 -12.95 -3.85 -2.67
N THR A 146 -11.83 -4.01 -3.38
CA THR A 146 -11.19 -5.30 -3.66
C THR A 146 -10.16 -5.70 -2.60
N THR A 147 -9.88 -4.82 -1.63
CA THR A 147 -8.93 -5.03 -0.55
C THR A 147 -9.61 -5.70 0.64
N PHE A 148 -8.92 -6.66 1.26
CA PHE A 148 -9.22 -7.15 2.60
C PHE A 148 -8.10 -6.69 3.53
N ALA A 149 -8.44 -6.06 4.65
CA ALA A 149 -7.47 -5.52 5.59
C ALA A 149 -7.65 -6.12 6.99
N ILE A 150 -6.53 -6.35 7.67
CA ILE A 150 -6.49 -6.82 9.06
C ILE A 150 -6.10 -5.61 9.91
N ILE A 151 -7.10 -4.89 10.42
CA ILE A 151 -6.90 -3.56 11.04
C ILE A 151 -6.07 -3.65 12.31
N GLU A 152 -6.16 -4.75 13.05
CA GLU A 152 -5.34 -5.02 14.23
C GLU A 152 -3.86 -5.11 13.87
N ASN A 153 -3.51 -5.75 12.73
CA ASN A 153 -2.14 -5.80 12.22
C ASN A 153 -1.66 -4.41 11.78
N LEU A 154 -2.55 -3.58 11.21
CA LEU A 154 -2.23 -2.18 10.90
C LEU A 154 -1.93 -1.39 12.17
N LYS A 155 -2.81 -1.44 13.18
CA LYS A 155 -2.63 -0.75 14.45
C LYS A 155 -1.34 -1.21 15.15
N TYR A 156 -1.04 -2.51 15.08
CA TYR A 156 0.20 -3.07 15.57
C TYR A 156 1.43 -2.47 14.88
N PHE A 157 1.44 -2.42 13.55
CA PHE A 157 2.54 -1.83 12.78
C PHE A 157 2.78 -0.35 13.14
N LEU A 158 1.70 0.39 13.38
CA LEU A 158 1.74 1.81 13.70
C LEU A 158 2.12 2.12 15.16
N LEU A 159 2.10 1.14 16.06
CA LEU A 159 2.18 1.33 17.52
C LEU A 159 3.35 2.22 18.00
N LYS A 160 4.51 2.17 17.33
CA LYS A 160 5.70 2.98 17.67
C LYS A 160 5.94 4.17 16.75
N LYS A 161 5.00 4.49 15.86
CA LYS A 161 5.13 5.60 14.91
C LYS A 161 4.46 6.84 15.49
N ASN A 162 5.19 7.96 15.49
CA ASN A 162 4.65 9.24 15.93
C ASN A 162 3.77 9.84 14.83
N TYR A 163 2.45 9.87 15.01
CA TYR A 163 1.49 10.41 14.04
C TYR A 163 1.68 11.91 13.72
N SER A 164 2.43 12.66 14.54
CA SER A 164 2.84 14.04 14.25
C SER A 164 3.99 14.13 13.23
N GLN A 165 4.54 13.01 12.79
CA GLN A 165 5.50 12.92 11.70
C GLN A 165 4.79 12.55 10.38
N PRO A 166 5.29 13.04 9.23
CA PRO A 166 4.60 12.91 7.94
C PRO A 166 4.76 11.52 7.31
N PHE A 167 4.15 10.49 7.90
CA PHE A 167 4.17 9.13 7.34
C PHE A 167 3.24 8.98 6.12
N TYR A 168 3.76 8.36 5.05
CA TYR A 168 3.02 7.90 3.87
C TYR A 168 3.42 6.45 3.56
N LEU A 169 2.60 5.51 4.03
CA LEU A 169 2.95 4.10 4.17
C LEU A 169 2.10 3.20 3.29
N GLY A 170 2.69 2.10 2.84
CA GLY A 170 2.02 0.97 2.21
C GLY A 170 3.00 0.18 1.35
N HIS A 171 2.52 -0.37 0.24
CA HIS A 171 3.39 -1.01 -0.74
C HIS A 171 4.01 0.02 -1.69
N THR A 172 5.32 0.23 -1.59
CA THR A 172 6.04 1.17 -2.45
C THR A 172 6.27 0.59 -3.85
N ALA A 173 6.10 1.43 -4.86
CA ALA A 173 6.36 1.14 -6.25
C ALA A 173 7.09 2.31 -6.91
N LYS A 174 7.74 2.05 -8.04
CA LYS A 174 8.50 3.06 -8.80
C LYS A 174 8.02 3.15 -10.25
N SER A 175 7.94 4.38 -10.75
CA SER A 175 7.58 4.69 -12.13
C SER A 175 8.48 5.82 -12.63
N GLY A 176 9.60 5.47 -13.27
CA GLY A 176 10.68 6.42 -13.52
C GLY A 176 11.29 6.89 -12.19
N ASP A 177 11.44 8.20 -12.02
CA ASP A 177 11.97 8.82 -10.79
C ASP A 177 10.91 9.06 -9.71
N LEU A 178 9.66 8.65 -9.95
CA LEU A 178 8.57 8.76 -8.99
C LEU A 178 8.46 7.47 -8.18
N GLU A 179 8.71 7.58 -6.88
CA GLU A 179 8.37 6.58 -5.86
C GLU A 179 7.03 6.94 -5.23
N TYR A 180 6.15 5.95 -5.11
CA TYR A 180 4.78 6.14 -4.63
C TYR A 180 4.30 4.89 -3.89
N VAL A 181 3.32 5.04 -2.99
CA VAL A 181 2.60 3.92 -2.40
C VAL A 181 1.45 3.54 -3.31
N SER A 182 1.40 2.28 -3.73
CA SER A 182 0.32 1.78 -4.56
C SER A 182 -0.98 1.66 -3.77
N VAL A 183 -2.06 2.24 -4.30
CA VAL A 183 -3.40 2.06 -3.75
C VAL A 183 -3.85 0.59 -3.76
N GLY A 184 -3.24 -0.24 -4.61
CA GLY A 184 -3.49 -1.68 -4.64
C GLY A 184 -3.10 -2.40 -3.35
N GLY A 185 -2.19 -1.85 -2.53
CA GLY A 185 -1.89 -2.39 -1.20
C GLY A 185 -2.68 -1.70 -0.09
N GLY A 186 -3.41 -0.63 -0.40
CA GLY A 186 -3.90 0.33 0.57
C GLY A 186 -2.83 1.36 0.96
N ILE A 187 -3.27 2.56 1.31
CA ILE A 187 -2.41 3.72 1.62
C ILE A 187 -2.72 4.17 3.04
N VAL A 188 -1.70 4.37 3.86
CA VAL A 188 -1.85 4.95 5.19
C VAL A 188 -1.16 6.31 5.23
N LEU A 189 -1.91 7.33 5.65
CA LEU A 189 -1.38 8.66 5.95
C LEU A 189 -1.53 8.95 7.45
N SER A 190 -0.49 9.52 8.03
CA SER A 190 -0.60 10.16 9.35
C SER A 190 -1.45 11.44 9.28
N ILE A 191 -1.90 11.92 10.44
CA ILE A 191 -2.55 13.22 10.56
C ILE A 191 -1.67 14.38 10.07
N GLU A 192 -0.35 14.32 10.27
CA GLU A 192 0.56 15.34 9.74
C GLU A 192 0.63 15.28 8.20
N SER A 193 0.69 14.09 7.60
CA SER A 193 0.69 13.93 6.13
C SER A 193 -0.58 14.48 5.49
N ILE A 194 -1.75 14.14 6.03
CA ILE A 194 -3.03 14.62 5.48
C ILE A 194 -3.20 16.13 5.67
N LYS A 195 -2.69 16.71 6.77
CA LYS A 195 -2.65 18.16 7.00
C LYS A 195 -1.82 18.86 5.93
N ARG A 196 -0.62 18.35 5.65
CA ARG A 196 0.24 18.90 4.60
C ARG A 196 -0.37 18.74 3.22
N LEU A 197 -0.95 17.58 2.91
CA LEU A 197 -1.68 17.36 1.65
C LEU A 197 -2.80 18.40 1.47
N ASN A 198 -3.64 18.61 2.49
CA ASN A 198 -4.73 19.57 2.43
C ASN A 198 -4.28 21.01 2.17
N SER A 199 -3.13 21.41 2.72
CA SER A 199 -2.54 22.73 2.43
C SER A 199 -2.12 22.92 0.97
N LEU A 200 -1.95 21.83 0.21
CA LEU A 200 -1.55 21.85 -1.20
C LEU A 200 -2.71 21.67 -2.18
N LEU A 201 -3.87 21.15 -1.73
CA LEU A 201 -5.00 20.86 -2.63
C LEU A 201 -5.50 22.11 -3.37
N SER A 202 -5.40 23.29 -2.76
CA SER A 202 -5.78 24.58 -3.37
C SER A 202 -4.70 25.22 -4.24
N ILE A 203 -3.55 24.55 -4.46
CA ILE A 203 -2.42 25.07 -5.25
C ILE A 203 -2.25 24.20 -6.50
N PRO A 204 -2.88 24.55 -7.63
CA PRO A 204 -2.88 23.74 -8.85
C PRO A 204 -1.48 23.43 -9.39
N GLU A 205 -0.50 24.30 -9.12
CA GLU A 205 0.93 24.17 -9.45
C GLU A 205 1.57 22.95 -8.79
N LYS A 206 1.17 22.67 -7.56
CA LYS A 206 1.75 21.62 -6.71
C LYS A 206 0.86 20.38 -6.66
N CYS A 207 -0.45 20.55 -6.72
CA CYS A 207 -1.41 19.45 -6.67
C CYS A 207 -2.58 19.70 -7.65
N PRO A 208 -2.43 19.35 -8.94
CA PRO A 208 -3.43 19.63 -9.96
C PRO A 208 -4.68 18.75 -9.82
N GLU A 209 -5.85 19.32 -10.10
CA GLU A 209 -7.13 18.58 -10.07
C GLU A 209 -7.32 17.64 -11.26
N LYS A 210 -6.70 18.00 -12.39
CA LYS A 210 -6.66 17.17 -13.60
C LYS A 210 -5.20 16.82 -13.87
N GLY A 211 -4.93 15.56 -14.17
CA GLY A 211 -3.58 15.10 -14.50
C GLY A 211 -2.96 16.00 -15.58
N ARG A 212 -1.76 16.53 -15.32
CA ARG A 212 -1.04 17.43 -16.24
C ARG A 212 -0.49 16.73 -17.48
N MET A 213 -0.76 15.44 -17.65
CA MET A 213 -0.11 14.59 -18.63
C MET A 213 -1.10 14.08 -19.66
N VAL A 214 -0.63 13.94 -20.90
CA VAL A 214 -1.35 13.38 -22.05
C VAL A 214 -1.73 11.90 -21.83
N ARG A 215 -1.09 11.23 -20.86
CA ARG A 215 -1.42 9.86 -20.43
C ARG A 215 -2.16 9.90 -19.11
N GLU A 216 -3.17 9.05 -19.00
CA GLU A 216 -3.92 8.81 -17.77
C GLU A 216 -2.95 8.37 -16.65
N VAL A 217 -2.78 9.21 -15.64
CA VAL A 217 -1.94 8.94 -14.47
C VAL A 217 -2.84 8.38 -13.37
N SER A 218 -2.48 7.24 -12.80
CA SER A 218 -3.23 6.63 -11.69
C SER A 218 -3.28 7.54 -10.46
N GLU A 219 -4.35 7.43 -9.68
CA GLU A 219 -4.62 8.27 -8.52
C GLU A 219 -3.51 8.23 -7.46
N ASP A 220 -2.86 7.09 -7.29
CA ASP A 220 -1.74 6.89 -6.36
C ASP A 220 -0.47 7.67 -6.78
N LYS A 221 -0.16 7.69 -8.09
CA LYS A 221 0.93 8.51 -8.64
C LYS A 221 0.62 9.99 -8.51
N GLN A 222 -0.64 10.40 -8.74
CA GLN A 222 -1.05 11.79 -8.57
C GLN A 222 -0.92 12.23 -7.10
N LEU A 223 -1.31 11.37 -6.15
CA LEU A 223 -1.11 11.60 -4.72
C LEU A 223 0.37 11.78 -4.37
N ALA A 224 1.24 10.89 -4.85
CA ALA A 224 2.67 10.96 -4.58
C ALA A 224 3.33 12.25 -5.11
N VAL A 225 2.91 12.73 -6.29
CA VAL A 225 3.37 14.03 -6.80
C VAL A 225 3.00 15.16 -5.85
N CYS A 226 1.76 15.20 -5.36
CA CYS A 226 1.33 16.23 -4.40
C CYS A 226 2.10 16.15 -3.08
N LEU A 227 2.22 14.94 -2.52
CA LEU A 227 2.91 14.70 -1.25
C LEU A 227 4.40 15.08 -1.31
N LYS A 228 5.06 14.86 -2.45
CA LYS A 228 6.45 15.28 -2.66
C LYS A 228 6.65 16.78 -2.50
N TYR A 229 5.72 17.61 -2.96
CA TYR A 229 5.76 19.07 -2.74
C TYR A 229 5.55 19.48 -1.28
N ALA A 230 5.01 18.59 -0.46
CA ALA A 230 4.83 18.75 0.99
C ALA A 230 5.98 18.14 1.81
N GLY A 231 7.01 17.61 1.16
CA GLY A 231 8.10 16.89 1.83
C GLY A 231 7.62 15.61 2.52
N VAL A 232 6.60 14.95 1.97
CA VAL A 232 6.08 13.66 2.42
C VAL A 232 6.45 12.61 1.37
N PHE A 233 7.15 11.56 1.78
CA PHE A 233 7.73 10.57 0.88
C PHE A 233 7.18 9.17 1.17
N ALA A 234 7.12 8.33 0.14
CA ALA A 234 6.61 6.98 0.27
C ALA A 234 7.60 6.10 1.06
N GLU A 235 7.08 5.33 2.01
CA GLU A 235 7.87 4.44 2.87
C GLU A 235 7.29 3.02 2.80
N ASN A 236 8.16 2.02 2.53
CA ASN A 236 7.74 0.62 2.41
C ASN A 236 7.57 0.01 3.80
N ALA A 237 6.48 -0.72 3.98
CA ALA A 237 6.22 -1.45 5.20
C ALA A 237 6.49 -2.95 5.00
N GLU A 238 7.40 -3.48 5.80
CA GLU A 238 7.83 -4.89 5.76
C GLU A 238 7.83 -5.50 7.17
N ASP A 239 7.78 -6.83 7.23
CA ASP A 239 8.00 -7.55 8.47
C ASP A 239 9.49 -7.72 8.80
N SER A 240 9.79 -8.35 9.94
CA SER A 240 11.16 -8.62 10.38
C SER A 240 11.95 -9.57 9.46
N LYS A 241 11.26 -10.32 8.59
CA LYS A 241 11.85 -11.21 7.57
C LYS A 241 11.96 -10.51 6.21
N GLY A 242 11.63 -9.23 6.11
CA GLY A 242 11.66 -8.46 4.86
C GLY A 242 10.52 -8.78 3.88
N LYS A 243 9.43 -9.38 4.36
CA LYS A 243 8.24 -9.62 3.52
C LYS A 243 7.33 -8.39 3.55
N ASP A 244 6.73 -8.06 2.41
CA ASP A 244 5.70 -7.03 2.34
C ASP A 244 4.52 -7.37 3.27
N VAL A 245 4.04 -6.37 4.01
CA VAL A 245 2.81 -6.51 4.82
C VAL A 245 1.60 -5.85 4.16
N PHE A 246 1.79 -4.89 3.25
CA PHE A 246 0.72 -4.35 2.40
C PHE A 246 0.74 -5.07 1.05
N ASN A 247 -0.07 -6.11 0.88
CA ASN A 247 0.02 -6.91 -0.32
C ASN A 247 -0.88 -6.40 -1.45
N THR A 248 -0.32 -6.26 -2.65
CA THR A 248 -1.03 -5.78 -3.85
C THR A 248 -1.74 -6.89 -4.64
N LYS A 249 -1.58 -8.15 -4.21
CA LYS A 249 -2.17 -9.35 -4.83
C LYS A 249 -3.02 -10.11 -3.82
N SER A 250 -3.78 -11.10 -4.31
CA SER A 250 -4.59 -11.95 -3.45
C SER A 250 -3.73 -13.06 -2.82
N VAL A 251 -4.16 -13.57 -1.66
CA VAL A 251 -3.53 -14.74 -1.01
C VAL A 251 -3.37 -15.90 -1.99
N GLY A 252 -4.39 -16.18 -2.81
CA GLY A 252 -4.34 -17.27 -3.79
C GLY A 252 -3.23 -17.11 -4.83
N ILE A 253 -2.93 -15.87 -5.27
CA ILE A 253 -1.81 -15.61 -6.18
C ILE A 253 -0.48 -15.85 -5.47
N PHE A 254 -0.29 -15.36 -4.25
CA PHE A 254 0.94 -15.62 -3.49
C PHE A 254 1.15 -17.10 -3.19
N ILE A 255 0.10 -17.83 -2.84
CA ILE A 255 0.18 -19.29 -2.65
C ILE A 255 0.66 -19.96 -3.94
N LYS A 256 0.11 -19.56 -5.10
CA LYS A 256 0.54 -20.11 -6.40
C LYS A 256 2.01 -19.79 -6.71
N GLU A 257 2.45 -18.57 -6.42
CA GLU A 257 3.85 -18.15 -6.57
C GLU A 257 4.77 -18.94 -5.63
N ALA A 258 4.37 -19.13 -4.36
CA ALA A 258 5.10 -19.92 -3.38
C ALA A 258 5.15 -21.42 -3.75
N MET A 259 4.09 -21.99 -4.30
CA MET A 259 4.10 -23.36 -4.84
C MET A 259 5.13 -23.53 -5.97
N THR A 260 5.37 -22.47 -6.74
CA THR A 260 6.33 -22.49 -7.85
C THR A 260 7.77 -22.30 -7.35
N ASN A 261 7.98 -21.32 -6.47
CA ASN A 261 9.32 -20.90 -6.05
C ASN A 261 9.85 -21.69 -4.84
N HIS A 262 8.95 -22.06 -3.91
CA HIS A 262 9.26 -22.71 -2.63
C HIS A 262 8.31 -23.89 -2.37
N PRO A 263 8.27 -24.93 -3.22
CA PRO A 263 7.28 -26.01 -3.16
C PRO A 263 7.24 -26.76 -1.83
N ASN A 264 8.37 -26.83 -1.11
CA ASN A 264 8.47 -27.50 0.19
C ASN A 264 8.08 -26.62 1.39
N GLN A 265 7.83 -25.33 1.17
CA GLN A 265 7.56 -24.33 2.21
C GLN A 265 6.45 -23.36 1.77
N VAL A 266 5.37 -23.86 1.15
CA VAL A 266 4.32 -22.99 0.58
C VAL A 266 3.68 -22.07 1.61
N VAL A 267 3.40 -22.59 2.81
CA VAL A 267 2.76 -21.84 3.90
C VAL A 267 3.67 -20.72 4.38
N GLU A 268 4.93 -21.04 4.73
CA GLU A 268 5.90 -20.04 5.17
C GLU A 268 6.37 -19.12 4.02
N GLY A 269 6.36 -19.60 2.79
CA GLY A 269 6.89 -18.91 1.61
C GLY A 269 5.91 -17.98 0.90
N CYS A 270 4.61 -18.05 1.20
CA CYS A 270 3.59 -17.18 0.62
C CYS A 270 3.76 -15.73 1.08
N CYS A 271 3.61 -15.53 2.38
CA CYS A 271 3.07 -14.29 2.91
C CYS A 271 3.61 -14.01 4.33
N SER A 272 3.54 -12.76 4.77
CA SER A 272 3.84 -12.42 6.16
C SER A 272 2.74 -12.89 7.09
N ASP A 273 3.10 -13.41 8.27
CA ASP A 273 2.14 -13.72 9.34
C ASP A 273 1.51 -12.44 9.93
N MET A 274 2.14 -11.28 9.68
CA MET A 274 1.69 -9.95 10.09
C MET A 274 1.19 -9.13 8.89
N ALA A 275 0.73 -9.80 7.83
CA ALA A 275 0.15 -9.12 6.67
C ALA A 275 -1.01 -8.20 7.10
N ILE A 276 -1.02 -6.98 6.58
CA ILE A 276 -2.04 -5.97 6.83
C ILE A 276 -3.10 -6.02 5.74
N THR A 277 -2.72 -6.17 4.47
CA THR A 277 -3.68 -6.19 3.37
C THR A 277 -3.42 -7.29 2.37
N PHE A 278 -4.49 -7.68 1.67
CA PHE A 278 -4.47 -8.41 0.41
C PHE A 278 -5.45 -7.77 -0.55
N ASN A 279 -5.17 -7.81 -1.85
CA ASN A 279 -5.99 -7.12 -2.85
C ASN A 279 -6.39 -8.01 -4.03
N GLY A 280 -7.38 -7.55 -4.80
CA GLY A 280 -7.96 -8.31 -5.91
C GLY A 280 -8.82 -9.47 -5.44
N LEU A 281 -9.45 -9.36 -4.27
CA LEU A 281 -10.35 -10.38 -3.74
C LEU A 281 -11.75 -10.23 -4.33
N THR A 282 -12.38 -11.37 -4.58
CA THR A 282 -13.81 -11.49 -4.81
C THR A 282 -14.59 -11.45 -3.49
N CYS A 283 -15.90 -11.20 -3.54
CA CYS A 283 -16.77 -11.21 -2.35
C CYS A 283 -16.62 -12.52 -1.54
N ASN A 284 -16.65 -13.67 -2.22
CA ASN A 284 -16.50 -14.98 -1.56
C ASN A 284 -15.14 -15.12 -0.87
N GLN A 285 -14.07 -14.64 -1.51
CA GLN A 285 -12.75 -14.67 -0.90
C GLN A 285 -12.66 -13.78 0.34
N MET A 286 -13.34 -12.62 0.37
CA MET A 286 -13.40 -11.78 1.57
C MET A 286 -14.11 -12.49 2.73
N TYR A 287 -15.22 -13.17 2.47
CA TYR A 287 -15.89 -13.96 3.52
C TYR A 287 -15.06 -15.15 4.00
N VAL A 288 -14.32 -15.82 3.10
CA VAL A 288 -13.38 -16.89 3.48
C VAL A 288 -12.24 -16.33 4.33
N MET A 289 -11.68 -15.17 3.98
CA MET A 289 -10.67 -14.49 4.79
C MET A 289 -11.24 -14.09 6.16
N MET A 290 -12.44 -13.52 6.22
CA MET A 290 -13.12 -13.19 7.48
C MET A 290 -13.30 -14.42 8.37
N TYR A 291 -13.77 -15.52 7.79
CA TYR A 291 -13.89 -16.80 8.50
C TYR A 291 -12.55 -17.30 9.01
N GLY A 292 -11.51 -17.32 8.17
CA GLY A 292 -10.20 -17.84 8.53
C GLY A 292 -9.43 -16.99 9.54
N VAL A 293 -9.55 -15.66 9.48
CA VAL A 293 -8.81 -14.73 10.35
C VAL A 293 -9.53 -14.50 11.67
N TYR A 294 -10.86 -14.32 11.66
CA TYR A 294 -11.59 -13.82 12.83
C TYR A 294 -12.50 -14.87 13.50
N HIS A 295 -12.93 -15.92 12.80
CA HIS A 295 -13.90 -16.89 13.35
C HIS A 295 -13.32 -18.28 13.62
N LEU A 296 -12.52 -18.82 12.70
CA LEU A 296 -12.01 -20.18 12.78
C LEU A 296 -10.90 -20.27 13.84
N ARG A 297 -11.11 -21.11 14.86
CA ARG A 297 -10.12 -21.36 15.91
C ARG A 297 -9.99 -22.86 16.15
N ALA A 298 -8.75 -23.35 16.11
CA ALA A 298 -8.46 -24.72 16.52
C ALA A 298 -8.54 -24.83 18.04
N PHE A 299 -9.32 -25.79 18.55
CA PHE A 299 -9.46 -26.01 19.98
C PHE A 299 -8.09 -26.31 20.62
N GLY A 300 -7.78 -25.65 21.73
CA GLY A 300 -6.50 -25.81 22.44
C GLY A 300 -5.34 -24.95 21.93
N HIS A 301 -5.52 -24.20 20.82
CA HIS A 301 -4.54 -23.22 20.35
C HIS A 301 -4.96 -21.81 20.78
N VAL A 302 -4.12 -21.13 21.57
CA VAL A 302 -4.34 -19.75 22.02
C VAL A 302 -3.27 -18.85 21.43
N PHE A 303 -3.69 -17.79 20.73
CA PHE A 303 -2.81 -16.68 20.38
C PHE A 303 -2.64 -15.82 21.63
N ASN A 304 -1.48 -15.93 22.29
CA ASN A 304 -1.13 -15.06 23.42
C ASN A 304 -0.60 -13.73 22.87
N ASP A 305 -1.52 -12.92 22.37
CA ASP A 305 -1.23 -11.58 21.89
C ASP A 305 -0.98 -10.66 23.08
N VAL A 306 0.16 -9.98 23.06
CA VAL A 306 0.64 -9.11 24.15
C VAL A 306 -0.18 -7.82 24.24
N LEU A 307 -0.95 -7.52 23.18
CA LEU A 307 -1.75 -6.32 23.04
C LEU A 307 -3.03 -6.66 22.28
N VAL A 308 -4.17 -6.24 22.82
CA VAL A 308 -5.49 -6.45 22.22
C VAL A 308 -6.08 -5.09 21.88
N PHE A 309 -6.45 -4.91 20.62
CA PHE A 309 -7.22 -3.74 20.18
C PHE A 309 -8.70 -4.06 20.33
N LEU A 310 -9.31 -3.51 21.37
CA LEU A 310 -10.75 -3.65 21.55
C LEU A 310 -11.50 -2.71 20.61
N PRO A 311 -12.67 -3.13 20.11
CA PRO A 311 -13.57 -2.24 19.38
C PRO A 311 -14.02 -1.09 20.28
N ILE A 312 -14.49 0.00 19.66
CA ILE A 312 -15.05 1.14 20.39
C ILE A 312 -16.40 0.73 20.96
N ASN A 313 -16.60 0.95 22.27
CA ASN A 313 -17.88 0.67 22.94
C ASN A 313 -19.09 1.15 22.13
N GLY A 314 -20.02 0.23 21.85
CA GLY A 314 -21.22 0.42 21.04
C GLY A 314 -21.02 0.26 19.53
N SER A 315 -19.87 -0.22 19.07
CA SER A 315 -19.64 -0.50 17.64
C SER A 315 -20.30 -1.81 17.19
N ASP A 316 -20.47 -2.00 15.87
CA ASP A 316 -20.98 -3.26 15.29
C ASP A 316 -20.08 -4.48 15.59
N ASN A 317 -18.90 -4.24 16.19
CA ASN A 317 -17.91 -5.23 16.54
C ASN A 317 -17.83 -5.54 18.05
N ASP A 318 -18.65 -4.89 18.87
CA ASP A 318 -18.79 -5.17 20.30
C ASP A 318 -19.47 -6.51 20.61
#